data_AF-A0A0C9YAA4-F1
#
_entry.id   AF-A0A0C9YAA4-F1
#
_cell.length_a   1.000
_cell.length_b   1.000
_cell.length_c   1.000
_cell.angle_alpha   90.00
_cell.angle_beta   90.00
_cell.angle_gamma   90.00
#
_symmetry.space_group_name_H-M   'P 1'
#
loop_
_entity.id
_entity.type
_entity.pdbx_description
1 polymer ?
#
loop_
_entity_poly.entity_id
_entity_poly.type
_entity_poly.pdbx_seq_one_letter_code
_entity_poly.pdbx_strand_id
1 'polypeptide(L)'
;ITSRGSQVHGELKTKLHPLIEVMFGFHSSQSKSAIKKNRSLAEVLKEGTNFAFKHMAPMEEDRCGFLKVPLIQKIINTMWFANKHDEGTMFPEHFKPFPYPTLALVLTAIECCIDEWVTGKWGDIPFTTQEYHSVYDAYLSVFKISTMLPRMSGYYGLSALGSTRPAGTYHPRVHSVLQH
;
A
#
# COMPACT_ATOMS: atom_id res chain seq x y z
N ILE A 1 17.93 -3.61 -22.35
CA ILE A 1 17.63 -3.99 -20.93
C ILE A 1 16.13 -4.28 -20.84
N THR A 2 15.66 -5.38 -21.46
CA THR A 2 14.22 -5.64 -21.64
C THR A 2 13.82 -7.03 -21.15
N SER A 3 14.65 -8.06 -21.38
CA SER A 3 14.33 -9.43 -20.97
C SER A 3 14.20 -9.64 -19.45
N ARG A 4 15.07 -9.02 -18.64
CA ARG A 4 15.03 -9.19 -17.17
C ARG A 4 13.84 -8.48 -16.50
N GLY A 5 13.42 -7.33 -17.00
CA GLY A 5 12.29 -6.58 -16.44
C GLY A 5 10.97 -7.31 -16.62
N SER A 6 10.72 -7.81 -17.84
CA SER A 6 9.52 -8.60 -18.14
C SER A 6 9.43 -9.89 -17.31
N GLN A 7 10.57 -10.53 -17.03
CA GLN A 7 10.62 -11.71 -16.16
C GLN A 7 10.19 -11.36 -14.72
N VAL A 8 10.73 -10.28 -14.14
CA VAL A 8 10.37 -9.87 -12.77
C VAL A 8 8.88 -9.51 -12.67
N HIS A 9 8.33 -8.81 -13.65
CA HIS A 9 6.91 -8.44 -13.66
C HIS A 9 6.00 -9.68 -13.70
N GLY A 10 6.31 -10.63 -14.58
CA GLY A 10 5.53 -11.88 -14.70
C GLY A 10 5.63 -12.76 -13.46
N GLU A 11 6.82 -12.90 -12.88
CA GLU A 11 7.02 -13.65 -11.65
C GLU A 11 6.29 -13.01 -10.46
N LEU A 12 6.36 -11.69 -10.33
CA LEU A 12 5.70 -10.94 -9.28
C LEU A 12 4.17 -11.10 -9.35
N LYS A 13 3.57 -10.96 -10.54
CA LYS A 13 2.14 -11.24 -10.75
C LYS A 13 1.76 -12.66 -10.35
N THR A 14 2.53 -13.65 -10.84
CA THR A 14 2.27 -15.07 -10.57
C THR A 14 2.25 -15.38 -9.08
N LYS A 15 3.16 -14.77 -8.31
CA LYS A 15 3.21 -14.92 -6.85
C LYS A 15 2.13 -14.10 -6.12
N LEU A 16 1.71 -12.97 -6.68
CA LEU A 16 0.70 -12.08 -6.08
C LEU A 16 -0.72 -12.61 -6.21
N HIS A 17 -1.11 -13.18 -7.36
CA HIS A 17 -2.46 -13.65 -7.63
C HIS A 17 -3.07 -14.50 -6.50
N PRO A 18 -2.47 -15.63 -6.08
CA PRO A 18 -3.04 -16.43 -5.01
C PRO A 18 -3.05 -15.71 -3.66
N LEU A 19 -2.13 -14.76 -3.42
CA LEU A 19 -2.11 -13.98 -2.18
C LEU A 19 -3.23 -12.95 -2.14
N ILE A 20 -3.49 -12.26 -3.25
CA ILE A 20 -4.55 -11.25 -3.37
C ILE A 20 -5.93 -11.87 -3.22
N GLU A 21 -6.17 -13.02 -3.85
CA GLU A 21 -7.42 -13.75 -3.68
C GLU A 21 -7.68 -14.10 -2.23
N VAL A 22 -6.70 -14.72 -1.56
CA VAL A 22 -6.86 -15.18 -0.17
C VAL A 22 -6.91 -14.02 0.83
N MET A 23 -6.06 -13.01 0.66
CA MET A 23 -5.89 -11.97 1.67
C MET A 23 -6.93 -10.85 1.57
N PHE A 24 -7.45 -10.57 0.37
CA PHE A 24 -8.53 -9.61 0.20
C PHE A 24 -9.92 -10.27 0.05
N GLY A 25 -9.98 -11.57 -0.25
CA GLY A 25 -11.22 -12.33 -0.32
C GLY A 25 -11.91 -12.26 -1.69
N PHE A 26 -11.15 -12.12 -2.77
CA PHE A 26 -11.71 -12.31 -4.12
C PHE A 26 -12.08 -13.78 -4.34
N HIS A 27 -13.17 -14.01 -5.09
CA HIS A 27 -13.66 -15.36 -5.37
C HIS A 27 -13.96 -15.53 -6.85
N SER A 28 -13.46 -16.59 -7.48
CA SER A 28 -13.68 -16.93 -8.89
C SER A 28 -15.09 -17.45 -9.22
N SER A 29 -16.02 -17.41 -8.26
CA SER A 29 -17.42 -17.80 -8.48
C SER A 29 -18.08 -16.89 -9.52
N GLN A 30 -18.75 -17.50 -10.49
CA GLN A 30 -19.50 -16.79 -11.54
C GLN A 30 -20.91 -16.36 -11.11
N SER A 31 -21.26 -16.52 -9.83
CA SER A 31 -22.57 -16.08 -9.32
C SER A 31 -22.69 -14.56 -9.38
N LYS A 32 -23.90 -14.05 -9.65
CA LYS A 32 -24.17 -12.59 -9.67
C LYS A 32 -23.77 -11.91 -8.36
N SER A 33 -23.96 -12.58 -7.22
CA SER A 33 -23.58 -12.07 -5.90
C SER A 33 -22.06 -11.97 -5.76
N ALA A 34 -21.30 -13.01 -6.14
CA ALA A 34 -19.84 -12.99 -6.08
C ALA A 34 -19.25 -11.91 -7.00
N ILE A 35 -19.75 -11.80 -8.24
CA ILE A 35 -19.31 -10.77 -9.18
C ILE A 35 -19.53 -9.37 -8.61
N LYS A 36 -20.71 -9.10 -8.03
CA LYS A 36 -21.01 -7.81 -7.39
C LYS A 36 -20.08 -7.53 -6.21
N LYS A 37 -19.82 -8.53 -5.36
CA LYS A 37 -18.92 -8.42 -4.21
C LYS A 37 -17.47 -8.14 -4.64
N ASN A 38 -16.94 -8.89 -5.60
CA ASN A 38 -15.60 -8.68 -6.14
C ASN A 38 -15.43 -7.28 -6.71
N ARG A 39 -16.40 -6.79 -7.50
CA ARG A 39 -16.36 -5.43 -8.06
C ARG A 39 -16.30 -4.38 -6.95
N SER A 40 -17.21 -4.46 -5.99
CA SER A 40 -17.26 -3.52 -4.86
C SER A 40 -15.97 -3.58 -4.03
N LEU A 41 -15.39 -4.76 -3.86
CA LEU A 41 -14.12 -4.94 -3.17
C LEU A 41 -12.96 -4.28 -3.94
N ALA A 42 -12.87 -4.49 -5.26
CA ALA A 42 -11.84 -3.87 -6.10
C ALA A 42 -11.92 -2.34 -6.04
N GLU A 43 -13.13 -1.77 -6.12
CA GLU A 43 -13.37 -0.33 -5.97
C GLU A 43 -12.87 0.19 -4.61
N VAL A 44 -13.28 -0.45 -3.50
CA VAL A 44 -12.88 -0.05 -2.14
C VAL A 44 -11.37 -0.15 -1.92
N LEU A 45 -10.72 -1.20 -2.45
CA LEU A 45 -9.28 -1.40 -2.32
C LEU A 45 -8.48 -0.34 -3.08
N LYS A 46 -8.96 0.07 -4.26
CA LYS A 46 -8.30 1.08 -5.09
C LYS A 46 -8.51 2.50 -4.57
N GLU A 47 -9.65 2.78 -3.96
CA GLU A 47 -9.97 4.11 -3.43
C GLU A 47 -8.85 4.60 -2.50
N GLY A 48 -8.19 5.68 -2.93
CA GLY A 48 -7.02 6.25 -2.25
C GLY A 48 -5.91 5.26 -1.87
N THR A 49 -5.74 4.15 -2.60
CA THR A 49 -4.74 3.11 -2.27
C THR A 49 -5.01 2.39 -0.94
N ASN A 50 -6.29 2.16 -0.60
CA ASN A 50 -6.68 1.44 0.61
C ASN A 50 -5.97 0.09 0.78
N PHE A 51 -5.71 -0.64 -0.32
CA PHE A 51 -5.01 -1.93 -0.29
C PHE A 51 -3.64 -1.90 0.41
N ALA A 52 -2.99 -0.74 0.50
CA ALA A 52 -1.68 -0.59 1.13
C ALA A 52 -1.75 -0.34 2.65
N PHE A 53 -2.95 -0.15 3.22
CA PHE A 53 -3.14 0.15 4.64
C PHE A 53 -3.55 -1.10 5.43
N LYS A 54 -3.04 -1.22 6.66
CA LYS A 54 -3.48 -2.28 7.60
C LYS A 54 -4.95 -2.10 7.98
N HIS A 55 -5.38 -0.86 8.18
CA HIS A 55 -6.77 -0.50 8.47
C HIS A 55 -7.27 0.41 7.35
N MET A 56 -8.15 -0.16 6.52
CA MET A 56 -8.80 0.53 5.39
C MET A 56 -9.98 1.35 5.91
N ALA A 57 -10.19 2.53 5.35
CA ALA A 57 -11.31 3.39 5.68
C ALA A 57 -11.69 4.24 4.45
N PRO A 58 -12.96 4.67 4.33
CA PRO A 58 -13.37 5.59 3.27
C PRO A 58 -12.72 6.96 3.41
N MET A 59 -12.59 7.46 4.64
CA MET A 59 -11.99 8.77 4.93
C MET A 59 -10.49 8.63 5.15
N GLU A 60 -9.72 9.57 4.59
CA GLU A 60 -8.27 9.45 4.58
C GLU A 60 -7.65 9.48 5.98
N GLU A 61 -8.22 10.31 6.86
CA GLU A 61 -7.80 10.52 8.25
C GLU A 61 -7.98 9.29 9.15
N ASP A 62 -8.89 8.39 8.78
CA ASP A 62 -9.17 7.16 9.53
C ASP A 62 -8.26 6.00 9.09
N ARG A 63 -7.54 6.14 7.98
CA ARG A 63 -6.63 5.10 7.48
C ARG A 63 -5.37 5.05 8.32
N CYS A 64 -4.95 3.86 8.72
CA CYS A 64 -3.70 3.72 9.46
C CYS A 64 -2.90 2.47 9.11
N GLY A 65 -1.60 2.57 9.36
CA GLY A 65 -0.64 1.52 9.04
C GLY A 65 -0.39 1.38 7.53
N PHE A 66 -0.06 2.49 6.86
CA PHE A 66 0.45 2.46 5.49
C PHE A 66 1.64 1.51 5.38
N LEU A 67 1.65 0.68 4.34
CA LEU A 67 2.58 -0.42 4.08
C LEU A 67 2.59 -1.55 5.12
N LYS A 68 1.73 -1.50 6.15
CA LYS A 68 1.68 -2.52 7.21
C LYS A 68 0.65 -3.62 6.94
N VAL A 69 0.07 -3.67 5.73
CA VAL A 69 -0.73 -4.80 5.29
C VAL A 69 0.18 -6.04 5.16
N PRO A 70 -0.19 -7.21 5.74
CA PRO A 70 0.72 -8.37 5.73
C PRO A 70 1.08 -8.87 4.32
N LEU A 71 0.26 -8.54 3.31
CA LEU A 71 0.48 -8.90 1.91
C LEU A 71 1.83 -8.39 1.40
N ILE A 72 2.18 -7.14 1.71
CA ILE A 72 3.40 -6.48 1.21
C ILE A 72 4.65 -7.20 1.72
N GLN A 73 4.73 -7.47 3.03
CA GLN A 73 5.86 -8.21 3.59
C GLN A 73 5.93 -9.64 3.02
N LYS A 74 4.76 -10.29 2.86
CA LYS A 74 4.70 -11.66 2.36
C LYS A 74 5.20 -11.76 0.92
N ILE A 75 4.80 -10.85 0.03
CA ILE A 75 5.29 -10.87 -1.36
C ILE A 75 6.77 -10.49 -1.44
N ILE A 76 7.24 -9.52 -0.66
CA ILE A 76 8.67 -9.16 -0.61
C ILE A 76 9.50 -10.38 -0.21
N ASN A 77 9.10 -11.08 0.86
CA ASN A 77 9.81 -12.27 1.31
C ASN A 77 9.77 -13.39 0.26
N THR A 78 8.64 -13.60 -0.39
CA THR A 78 8.47 -14.65 -1.41
C THR A 78 9.25 -14.36 -2.70
N MET A 79 9.46 -13.08 -3.02
CA MET A 79 10.17 -12.66 -4.23
C MET A 79 11.69 -12.64 -4.04
N TRP A 80 12.18 -12.08 -2.93
CA TRP A 80 13.60 -11.75 -2.79
C TRP A 80 14.31 -12.39 -1.59
N PHE A 81 13.59 -13.07 -0.69
CA PHE A 81 14.16 -13.56 0.58
C PHE A 81 13.65 -14.93 1.04
N ALA A 82 13.10 -15.75 0.14
CA ALA A 82 12.55 -17.05 0.50
C ALA A 82 13.68 -18.08 0.73
N ASN A 83 14.74 -17.99 -0.06
CA ASN A 83 15.88 -18.91 -0.04
C ASN A 83 17.21 -18.19 0.15
N LYS A 84 18.25 -18.98 0.47
CA LYS A 84 19.62 -18.50 0.64
C LYS A 84 20.24 -17.93 -0.63
N HIS A 85 19.72 -18.33 -1.79
CA HIS A 85 20.23 -17.94 -3.11
C HIS A 85 19.38 -16.87 -3.79
N ASP A 86 18.30 -16.40 -3.16
CA ASP A 86 17.50 -15.29 -3.69
C ASP A 86 18.30 -13.98 -3.59
N GLU A 87 18.00 -13.02 -4.47
CA GLU A 87 18.80 -11.81 -4.65
C GLU A 87 18.90 -10.96 -3.37
N GLY A 88 17.83 -10.88 -2.58
CA GLY A 88 17.83 -10.14 -1.33
C GLY A 88 18.71 -10.78 -0.25
N THR A 89 18.93 -12.09 -0.32
CA THR A 89 19.83 -12.81 0.60
C THR A 89 21.28 -12.77 0.09
N MET A 90 21.50 -12.92 -1.21
CA MET A 90 22.83 -12.93 -1.83
C MET A 90 23.48 -11.55 -1.91
N PHE A 91 22.69 -10.49 -2.07
CA PHE A 91 23.15 -9.11 -2.27
C PHE A 91 22.54 -8.15 -1.25
N PRO A 92 22.73 -8.37 0.07
CA PRO A 92 22.08 -7.58 1.12
C PRO A 92 22.37 -6.07 1.03
N GLU A 93 23.50 -5.66 0.49
CA GLU A 93 23.90 -4.27 0.21
C GLU A 93 22.95 -3.54 -0.74
N HIS A 94 22.25 -4.25 -1.61
CA HIS A 94 21.26 -3.69 -2.53
C HIS A 94 19.85 -3.65 -1.95
N PHE A 95 19.62 -4.35 -0.84
CA PHE A 95 18.30 -4.53 -0.22
C PHE A 95 18.21 -4.01 1.22
N LYS A 96 19.27 -3.38 1.74
CA LYS A 96 19.32 -2.79 3.10
C LYS A 96 19.83 -1.34 3.05
N PRO A 97 18.97 -0.33 3.28
CA PRO A 97 17.52 -0.45 3.46
C PRO A 97 16.81 -0.93 2.19
N PHE A 98 15.60 -1.48 2.33
CA PHE A 98 14.87 -2.03 1.18
C PHE A 98 14.60 -0.93 0.13
N PRO A 99 14.96 -1.14 -1.15
CA PRO A 99 14.95 -0.09 -2.16
C PRO A 99 13.52 0.40 -2.47
N TYR A 100 13.30 1.71 -2.38
CA TYR A 100 12.02 2.33 -2.74
C TYR A 100 11.54 2.04 -4.16
N PRO A 101 12.40 2.00 -5.19
CA PRO A 101 12.00 1.53 -6.52
C PRO A 101 11.33 0.14 -6.48
N THR A 102 11.91 -0.82 -5.76
CA THR A 102 11.34 -2.17 -5.64
C THR A 102 10.05 -2.16 -4.86
N LEU A 103 9.93 -1.33 -3.81
CA LEU A 103 8.69 -1.20 -3.06
C LEU A 103 7.57 -0.57 -3.91
N ALA A 104 7.88 0.45 -4.71
CA ALA A 104 6.94 1.06 -5.65
C ALA A 104 6.47 0.03 -6.68
N LEU A 105 7.39 -0.78 -7.22
CA LEU A 105 7.06 -1.88 -8.13
C LEU A 105 6.09 -2.89 -7.49
N VAL A 106 6.31 -3.26 -6.22
CA VAL A 106 5.40 -4.15 -5.48
C VAL A 106 4.01 -3.55 -5.36
N LEU A 107 3.88 -2.28 -5.00
CA LEU A 107 2.56 -1.62 -4.90
C LEU A 107 1.86 -1.54 -6.26
N THR A 108 2.59 -1.17 -7.32
CA THR A 108 2.06 -1.15 -8.68
C THR A 108 1.57 -2.52 -9.14
N ALA A 109 2.32 -3.58 -8.82
CA ALA A 109 1.90 -4.94 -9.18
C ALA A 109 0.67 -5.41 -8.40
N ILE A 110 0.54 -5.01 -7.13
CA ILE A 110 -0.68 -5.28 -6.34
C ILE A 110 -1.87 -4.56 -6.97
N GLU A 111 -1.73 -3.29 -7.34
CA GLU A 111 -2.79 -2.53 -8.00
C GLU A 111 -3.18 -3.17 -9.34
N CYS A 112 -2.20 -3.57 -10.15
CA CYS A 112 -2.44 -4.29 -11.41
C CYS A 112 -3.23 -5.59 -11.19
N CYS A 113 -2.89 -6.38 -10.17
CA CYS A 113 -3.64 -7.59 -9.86
C CYS A 113 -5.05 -7.30 -9.32
N ILE A 114 -5.29 -6.14 -8.68
CA ILE A 114 -6.64 -5.72 -8.28
C ILE A 114 -7.45 -5.28 -9.51
N ASP A 115 -6.81 -4.65 -10.50
CA ASP A 115 -7.46 -4.23 -11.75
C ASP A 115 -8.10 -5.41 -12.50
N GLU A 116 -7.49 -6.59 -12.40
CA GLU A 116 -8.02 -7.84 -12.97
C GLU A 116 -9.42 -8.19 -12.45
N TRP A 117 -9.82 -7.64 -11.31
CA TRP A 117 -11.11 -7.90 -10.66
C TRP A 117 -12.12 -6.77 -10.79
N VAL A 118 -11.80 -5.66 -11.47
CA VAL A 118 -12.68 -4.47 -11.58
C VAL A 118 -14.03 -4.80 -12.22
N THR A 119 -14.08 -5.78 -13.14
CA THR A 119 -15.35 -6.21 -13.74
C THR A 119 -16.21 -7.07 -12.78
N GLY A 120 -15.61 -7.52 -11.67
CA GLY A 120 -16.12 -8.52 -10.74
C GLY A 120 -15.77 -9.96 -11.11
N LYS A 121 -15.19 -10.18 -12.29
CA LYS A 121 -14.62 -11.45 -12.74
C LYS A 121 -13.13 -11.26 -12.94
N TRP A 122 -12.34 -12.28 -12.61
CA TRP A 122 -10.93 -12.30 -12.94
C TRP A 122 -10.73 -12.20 -14.46
N GLY A 123 -9.89 -11.28 -14.88
CA GLY A 123 -9.39 -11.17 -16.25
C GLY A 123 -7.90 -10.89 -16.25
N ASP A 124 -7.14 -11.58 -17.10
CA ASP A 124 -5.71 -11.37 -17.18
C ASP A 124 -5.39 -10.01 -17.81
N ILE A 125 -4.89 -9.08 -16.99
CA ILE A 125 -4.44 -7.76 -17.44
C ILE A 125 -2.90 -7.79 -17.50
N PRO A 126 -2.28 -7.49 -18.65
CA PRO A 126 -0.83 -7.56 -18.76
C PRO A 126 -0.17 -6.49 -17.88
N PHE A 127 0.84 -6.86 -17.08
CA PHE A 127 1.61 -5.89 -16.29
C PHE A 127 2.70 -5.24 -17.15
N THR A 128 2.29 -4.29 -17.98
CA THR A 128 3.17 -3.59 -18.91
C THR A 128 3.68 -2.28 -18.34
N THR A 129 4.91 -1.91 -18.72
CA THR A 129 5.44 -0.58 -18.40
C THR A 129 4.55 0.51 -19.01
N GLN A 130 4.02 0.31 -20.22
CA GLN A 130 3.22 1.32 -20.91
C GLN A 130 1.97 1.73 -20.10
N GLU A 131 1.29 0.78 -19.47
CA GLU A 131 0.06 1.04 -18.72
C GLU A 131 0.32 1.48 -17.29
N TYR A 132 1.36 0.94 -16.65
CA TYR A 132 1.58 1.11 -15.20
C TYR A 132 2.76 2.03 -14.83
N HIS A 133 3.45 2.65 -15.80
CA HIS A 133 4.56 3.58 -15.52
C HIS A 133 4.13 4.77 -14.65
N SER A 134 2.98 5.38 -14.95
CA SER A 134 2.45 6.52 -14.19
C SER A 134 2.13 6.14 -12.74
N VAL A 135 1.55 4.96 -12.53
CA VAL A 135 1.24 4.40 -11.20
C VAL A 135 2.52 4.15 -10.41
N TYR A 136 3.52 3.55 -11.05
CA TYR A 136 4.85 3.35 -10.47
C TYR A 136 5.50 4.67 -10.03
N ASP A 137 5.50 5.69 -10.90
CA ASP A 137 6.08 6.99 -10.60
C ASP A 137 5.36 7.69 -9.45
N ALA A 138 4.02 7.56 -9.38
CA ALA A 138 3.23 8.08 -8.28
C ALA A 138 3.68 7.47 -6.94
N TYR A 139 3.78 6.15 -6.83
CA TYR A 139 4.27 5.50 -5.60
C TYR A 139 5.72 5.87 -5.27
N LEU A 140 6.59 5.92 -6.28
CA LEU A 140 7.98 6.31 -6.07
C LEU A 140 8.09 7.75 -5.57
N SER A 141 7.22 8.65 -6.04
CA SER A 141 7.16 10.05 -5.59
C SER A 141 6.76 10.16 -4.12
N VAL A 142 5.79 9.36 -3.66
CA VAL A 142 5.35 9.31 -2.25
C VAL A 142 6.52 8.97 -1.33
N PHE A 143 7.31 7.96 -1.69
CA PHE A 143 8.48 7.58 -0.89
C PHE A 143 9.58 8.65 -0.90
N LYS A 144 9.84 9.27 -2.06
CA LYS A 144 10.81 10.35 -2.18
C LYS A 144 10.40 11.55 -1.31
N ILE A 145 9.16 12.01 -1.40
CA ILE A 145 8.64 13.16 -0.63
C ILE A 145 8.73 12.88 0.87
N SER A 146 8.32 11.69 1.32
CA SER A 146 8.39 11.29 2.72
C SER A 146 9.83 11.37 3.29
N THR A 147 10.85 11.06 2.48
CA THR A 147 12.26 11.24 2.90
C THR A 147 12.80 12.67 2.80
N MET A 148 12.17 13.52 1.98
CA MET A 148 12.58 14.92 1.82
C MET A 148 12.02 15.81 2.94
N LEU A 149 10.83 15.52 3.48
CA LEU A 149 10.20 16.32 4.54
C LEU A 149 11.08 16.47 5.81
N PRO A 150 11.69 15.40 6.37
CA PRO A 150 12.62 15.54 7.50
C PRO A 150 13.88 16.33 7.14
N ARG A 151 14.34 16.26 5.88
CA ARG A 151 15.52 16.98 5.40
C ARG A 151 15.25 18.46 5.23
N MET A 152 14.07 18.85 4.73
CA MET A 152 13.66 20.25 4.56
C MET A 152 13.32 20.92 5.89
N SER A 153 12.79 20.18 6.87
CA SER A 153 12.62 20.68 8.24
C SER A 153 13.94 21.03 8.94
N GLY A 154 15.07 20.50 8.46
CA GLY A 154 16.41 20.90 8.93
C GLY A 154 16.94 22.20 8.29
N TYR A 155 16.34 22.66 7.17
CA TYR A 155 16.74 23.88 6.46
C TYR A 155 15.87 25.09 6.81
N TYR A 156 14.63 24.87 7.23
CA TYR A 156 13.81 25.91 7.86
C TYR A 156 13.81 25.69 9.37
N GLY A 157 14.72 26.37 10.06
CA GLY A 157 14.67 26.48 11.51
C GLY A 157 13.34 27.11 11.93
N LEU A 158 12.36 26.28 12.28
CA LEU A 158 11.21 26.70 13.07
C LEU A 158 11.71 26.99 14.48
N SER A 159 12.21 28.21 14.66
CA SER A 159 12.12 28.93 15.92
C SER A 159 10.63 29.08 16.25
N ALA A 160 10.02 28.03 16.81
CA ALA A 160 8.67 28.13 17.34
C ALA A 160 8.73 29.08 18.54
N LEU A 161 8.23 30.30 18.31
CA LEU A 161 7.92 31.29 19.32
C LEU A 161 7.26 30.64 20.54
N GLY A 162 7.67 31.10 21.72
CA GLY A 162 7.13 30.68 22.99
C GLY A 162 5.61 30.84 23.04
N SER A 163 4.95 29.76 23.44
CA SER A 163 3.64 29.84 24.08
C SER A 163 3.83 29.48 25.54
N THR A 164 3.98 30.51 26.36
CA THR A 164 3.85 30.45 27.81
C THR A 164 2.45 29.92 28.15
N ARG A 165 2.39 28.75 28.79
CA ARG A 165 1.21 28.33 29.55
C ARG A 165 1.00 29.28 30.74
N PRO A 166 -0.24 29.63 31.09
CA PRO A 166 -0.60 29.84 32.48
C PRO A 166 -1.37 28.63 33.01
N ALA A 167 -1.07 28.31 34.25
CA ALA A 167 -1.69 27.29 35.08
C ALA A 167 -3.01 27.78 35.71
N GLY A 168 -3.85 26.81 36.14
CA GLY A 168 -5.05 27.02 36.98
C GLY A 168 -6.35 26.94 36.16
N THR A 169 -7.40 26.21 36.54
CA THR A 169 -7.82 25.74 37.87
C THR A 169 -8.85 24.60 37.71
N TYR A 170 -8.92 23.71 38.69
CA TYR A 170 -9.79 22.53 38.76
C TYR A 170 -11.25 22.87 39.18
N HIS A 171 -12.23 22.21 38.52
CA HIS A 171 -13.55 21.70 39.01
C HIS A 171 -14.71 22.69 39.39
N PRO A 172 -16.02 22.27 39.47
CA PRO A 172 -16.66 20.98 39.15
C PRO A 172 -18.02 20.97 38.38
N ARG A 173 -18.38 19.74 37.98
CA ARG A 173 -19.69 19.14 37.58
C ARG A 173 -20.95 20.03 37.54
N VAL A 174 -21.74 19.88 36.47
CA VAL A 174 -23.21 19.90 36.53
C VAL A 174 -23.78 18.76 35.66
N HIS A 175 -24.56 17.90 36.32
CA HIS A 175 -25.49 16.89 35.77
C HIS A 175 -26.64 17.55 34.99
N SER A 176 -27.16 16.89 33.94
CA SER A 176 -28.60 16.88 33.52
C SER A 176 -28.70 16.41 32.06
N VAL A 177 -29.13 15.17 31.70
CA VAL A 177 -30.54 14.70 31.55
C VAL A 177 -31.16 15.41 30.30
N LEU A 178 -31.50 14.79 29.15
CA LEU A 178 -32.42 13.68 28.77
C LEU A 178 -32.10 13.21 27.32
N GLN A 179 -31.94 11.93 26.98
CA GLN A 179 -32.95 11.01 26.39
C GLN A 179 -34.17 11.63 25.66
N HIS A 180 -34.23 11.48 24.33
CA HIS A 180 -35.02 10.42 23.67
C HIS A 180 -34.58 10.23 22.21
#